data_AF-S6I2A4-F1
#
_entry.id   AF-S6I2A4-F1
#
_cell.length_a   1.000
_cell.length_b   1.000
_cell.length_c   1.000
_cell.angle_alpha   90.00
_cell.angle_beta   90.00
_cell.angle_gamma   90.00
#
_symmetry.space_group_name_H-M   'P 1'
#
loop_
_entity.id
_entity.type
_entity.pdbx_description
1 polymer ?
#
loop_
_entity_poly.entity_id
_entity_poly.type
_entity_poly.pdbx_seq_one_letter_code
_entity_poly.pdbx_strand_id
1 'polypeptide(L)'
;MSQEGIEHFENQLLVLSEFNRILKVGGSLIITTPNYSNLIGRLSYLLSENERFNKGMAPNELDDIWMSNKELSDGIYYGHIFLIGVQKLRTLAKLSGFSIRSIEKTKTKTTALILLPILYPLIFLCSTISYYKTLKKNKATMTASKKSAYYEIYKLSINIRSLLNSHIFIEFVKDHNTDEIHDYLSNQHKSFGTT
;
A
#
# COMPACT_ATOMS: atom_id res chain seq x y z
N MET A 1 -7.72 15.72 0.26
CA MET A 1 -6.63 15.22 1.12
C MET A 1 -7.24 14.27 2.13
N SER A 2 -6.64 13.10 2.34
CA SER A 2 -7.07 12.12 3.34
C SER A 2 -5.92 11.91 4.32
N GLN A 3 -6.10 12.32 5.57
CA GLN A 3 -5.08 12.22 6.62
C GLN A 3 -5.47 11.17 7.64
N GLU A 4 -4.68 10.09 7.75
CA GLU A 4 -4.85 9.01 8.75
C GLU A 4 -6.29 8.46 8.76
N GLY A 5 -6.85 8.28 7.57
CA GLY A 5 -8.24 7.88 7.38
C GLY A 5 -8.40 6.56 6.64
N ILE A 6 -7.52 6.28 5.66
CA ILE A 6 -7.72 5.16 4.73
C ILE A 6 -7.59 3.78 5.42
N GLU A 7 -6.84 3.72 6.51
CA GLU A 7 -6.63 2.53 7.35
C GLU A 7 -7.82 2.16 8.24
N HIS A 8 -8.82 3.03 8.34
CA HIS A 8 -10.05 2.79 9.13
C HIS A 8 -11.18 2.22 8.28
N PHE A 9 -11.06 2.28 6.95
CA PHE A 9 -12.07 1.75 6.05
C PHE A 9 -11.78 0.30 5.68
N GLU A 10 -12.77 -0.56 5.85
CA GLU A 10 -12.73 -1.95 5.39
C GLU A 10 -12.51 -2.04 3.87
N ASN A 11 -13.22 -1.18 3.11
CA ASN A 11 -13.18 -1.16 1.66
C ASN A 11 -12.40 0.04 1.16
N GLN A 12 -11.08 -0.05 1.30
CA GLN A 12 -10.13 0.98 0.89
C GLN A 12 -10.18 1.24 -0.63
N LEU A 13 -10.57 0.24 -1.43
CA LEU A 13 -10.75 0.41 -2.88
C LEU A 13 -11.97 1.30 -3.19
N LEU A 14 -13.10 1.08 -2.53
CA LEU A 14 -14.30 1.91 -2.67
C LEU A 14 -14.02 3.37 -2.32
N VAL A 15 -13.30 3.60 -1.21
CA VAL A 15 -12.89 4.95 -0.80
C VAL A 15 -12.05 5.64 -1.88
N LEU A 16 -11.08 4.93 -2.46
CA LEU A 16 -10.28 5.48 -3.55
C LEU A 16 -11.12 5.74 -4.81
N SER A 17 -12.07 4.87 -5.14
CA SER A 17 -13.01 5.09 -6.26
C SER A 17 -13.91 6.31 -6.03
N GLU A 18 -14.37 6.56 -4.80
CA GLU A 18 -15.12 7.78 -4.48
C GLU A 18 -14.26 9.04 -4.61
N PHE A 19 -12.99 8.98 -4.21
CA PHE A 19 -12.05 10.08 -4.49
C PHE A 19 -11.86 10.28 -5.99
N ASN A 20 -11.79 9.20 -6.77
CA ASN A 20 -11.72 9.30 -8.23
C ASN A 20 -12.96 10.00 -8.79
N ARG A 21 -14.16 9.61 -8.36
CA ARG A 21 -15.43 10.17 -8.83
C ARG A 21 -15.50 11.69 -8.61
N ILE A 22 -14.97 12.18 -7.49
CA ILE A 22 -15.01 13.61 -7.13
C ILE A 22 -13.91 14.41 -7.83
N LEU A 23 -12.72 13.82 -8.02
CA LEU A 23 -11.58 14.52 -8.62
C LEU A 23 -11.69 14.60 -10.15
N LYS A 24 -11.32 15.74 -10.73
CA LYS A 24 -11.10 15.86 -12.18
C LYS A 24 -9.85 15.08 -12.61
N VAL A 25 -9.79 14.63 -13.86
CA VAL A 25 -8.58 14.05 -14.45
C VAL A 25 -7.42 15.05 -14.34
N GLY A 26 -6.24 14.57 -13.96
CA GLY A 26 -5.07 15.38 -13.61
C GLY A 26 -5.12 16.03 -12.21
N GLY A 27 -6.21 15.84 -11.46
CA GLY A 27 -6.32 16.27 -10.07
C GLY A 27 -5.44 15.46 -9.12
N SER A 28 -4.99 16.10 -8.03
CA SER A 28 -4.13 15.47 -7.01
C SER A 28 -4.91 14.94 -5.82
N LEU A 29 -4.58 13.72 -5.39
CA LEU A 29 -5.05 13.09 -4.18
C LEU A 29 -3.86 12.86 -3.24
N ILE A 30 -3.83 13.57 -2.12
CA ILE A 30 -2.81 13.39 -1.08
C ILE A 30 -3.35 12.44 -0.02
N ILE A 31 -2.62 11.35 0.24
CA ILE A 31 -2.93 10.37 1.29
C ILE A 31 -1.78 10.30 2.29
N THR A 32 -2.12 10.37 3.57
CA THR A 32 -1.22 9.99 4.66
C THR A 32 -1.83 8.85 5.48
N THR A 33 -1.03 7.84 5.82
CA THR A 33 -1.44 6.69 6.65
C THR A 33 -0.21 6.14 7.40
N PRO A 34 -0.37 5.48 8.55
CA PRO A 34 0.72 4.76 9.20
C PRO A 34 1.46 3.84 8.22
N ASN A 35 2.79 3.91 8.22
CA ASN A 35 3.61 3.09 7.34
C ASN A 35 3.91 1.76 8.00
N TYR A 36 3.08 0.77 7.73
CA TYR A 36 3.37 -0.60 8.11
C TYR A 36 4.50 -1.23 7.25
N SER A 37 4.77 -0.70 6.05
CA SER A 37 5.83 -1.19 5.16
C SER A 37 7.26 -0.78 5.55
N ASN A 38 7.46 -0.03 6.66
CA ASN A 38 8.79 0.28 7.18
C ASN A 38 9.47 -0.94 7.82
N LEU A 39 10.77 -0.85 8.05
CA LEU A 39 11.59 -1.97 8.54
C LEU A 39 11.09 -2.52 9.89
N ILE A 40 10.63 -1.63 10.77
CA ILE A 40 10.14 -2.00 12.10
C ILE A 40 8.79 -2.72 11.99
N GLY A 41 7.88 -2.25 11.13
CA GLY A 41 6.60 -2.91 10.87
C GLY A 41 6.80 -4.29 10.26
N ARG A 42 7.68 -4.41 9.25
CA ARG A 42 8.03 -5.72 8.65
C ARG A 42 8.62 -6.69 9.67
N LEU A 43 9.55 -6.22 10.51
CA LEU A 43 10.15 -7.06 11.54
C LEU A 43 9.13 -7.48 12.60
N SER A 44 8.28 -6.55 13.03
CA SER A 44 7.20 -6.82 13.99
C SER A 44 6.28 -7.91 13.47
N TYR A 45 5.85 -7.82 12.21
CA TYR A 45 4.96 -8.82 11.64
C TYR A 45 5.63 -10.18 11.48
N LEU A 46 6.92 -10.19 11.09
CA LEU A 46 7.70 -11.42 11.03
C LEU A 46 7.81 -12.12 12.39
N LEU A 47 7.90 -11.35 13.48
CA LEU A 47 8.14 -11.90 14.83
C LEU A 47 6.87 -12.22 15.61
N SER A 48 5.79 -11.47 15.39
CA SER A 48 4.59 -11.54 16.23
C SER A 48 3.29 -11.31 15.48
N GLU A 49 3.30 -11.33 14.15
CA GLU A 49 2.12 -11.05 13.30
C GLU A 49 1.45 -9.71 13.65
N ASN A 50 2.21 -8.78 14.20
CA ASN A 50 1.75 -7.45 14.60
C ASN A 50 2.37 -6.38 13.70
N GLU A 51 1.58 -5.43 13.24
CA GLU A 51 2.01 -4.31 12.43
C GLU A 51 2.71 -3.18 13.22
N ARG A 52 2.61 -3.22 14.55
CA ARG A 52 3.03 -2.18 15.48
C ARG A 52 4.00 -2.72 16.54
N PHE A 53 5.29 -2.68 16.22
CA PHE A 53 6.36 -3.17 17.09
C PHE A 53 6.26 -2.65 18.53
N ASN A 54 6.13 -3.59 19.48
CA ASN A 54 6.04 -3.35 20.92
C ASN A 54 4.97 -2.32 21.35
N LYS A 55 3.87 -2.19 20.59
CA LYS A 55 2.77 -1.27 20.92
C LYS A 55 1.47 -1.94 21.34
N GLY A 56 1.45 -3.27 21.45
CA GLY A 56 0.28 -4.04 21.82
C GLY A 56 0.42 -5.50 21.41
N MET A 57 -0.63 -6.27 21.64
CA MET A 57 -0.77 -7.61 21.06
C MET A 57 -1.04 -7.49 19.55
N ALA A 58 -1.01 -8.64 18.85
CA ALA A 58 -1.50 -8.71 17.48
C ALA A 58 -2.96 -8.20 17.39
N PRO A 59 -3.42 -7.79 16.19
CA PRO A 59 -4.75 -7.21 16.05
C PRO A 59 -5.84 -8.05 16.72
N ASN A 60 -6.63 -7.42 17.58
CA ASN A 60 -7.61 -8.12 18.41
C ASN A 60 -8.86 -7.27 18.71
N GLU A 61 -9.94 -7.95 19.09
CA GLU A 61 -11.24 -7.34 19.35
C GLU A 61 -11.28 -6.44 20.59
N LEU A 62 -10.30 -6.57 21.50
CA LEU A 62 -10.24 -5.82 22.74
C LEU A 62 -9.58 -4.45 22.53
N ASP A 63 -8.50 -4.40 21.74
CA ASP A 63 -7.66 -3.21 21.58
C ASP A 63 -7.96 -2.41 20.30
N ASP A 64 -8.43 -3.06 19.23
CA ASP A 64 -8.57 -2.44 17.90
C ASP A 64 -10.01 -2.09 17.51
N ILE A 65 -10.99 -2.38 18.38
CA ILE A 65 -12.37 -1.94 18.22
C ILE A 65 -12.59 -0.74 19.14
N TRP A 66 -12.64 0.46 18.56
CA TRP A 66 -12.87 1.69 19.30
C TRP A 66 -14.37 2.02 19.28
N MET A 67 -14.92 2.42 20.42
CA MET A 67 -16.34 2.77 20.60
C MET A 67 -17.33 1.63 20.29
N SER A 68 -17.29 0.56 21.10
CA SER A 68 -18.38 -0.42 21.19
C SER A 68 -19.55 0.04 22.08
N ASN A 69 -19.46 1.24 22.69
CA ASN A 69 -20.50 1.78 23.55
C ASN A 69 -21.67 2.32 22.71
N LYS A 70 -22.76 1.54 22.66
CA LYS A 70 -24.02 1.85 21.97
C LYS A 70 -24.70 3.14 22.45
N GLU A 71 -24.32 3.71 23.60
CA GLU A 71 -24.89 4.96 24.10
C GLU A 71 -24.36 6.22 23.38
N LEU A 72 -23.22 6.11 22.68
CA LEU A 72 -22.53 7.24 22.04
C LEU A 72 -22.54 7.19 20.50
N SER A 73 -22.72 6.01 19.89
CA SER A 73 -22.70 5.81 18.44
C SER A 73 -23.33 4.46 18.06
N ASP A 74 -24.11 4.44 16.98
CA ASP A 74 -24.63 3.20 16.38
C ASP A 74 -23.57 2.43 15.55
N GLY A 75 -22.41 3.05 15.28
CA GLY A 75 -21.35 2.50 14.45
C GLY A 75 -20.13 2.02 15.25
N ILE A 76 -19.55 0.90 14.83
CA ILE A 76 -18.27 0.38 15.31
C ILE A 76 -17.14 1.14 14.60
N TYR A 77 -16.24 1.78 15.36
CA TYR A 77 -15.05 2.39 14.80
C TYR A 77 -13.90 1.38 14.84
N TYR A 78 -13.55 0.82 13.69
CA TYR A 78 -12.35 -0.01 13.58
C TYR A 78 -11.14 0.91 13.71
N GLY A 79 -10.32 0.68 14.74
CA GLY A 79 -9.07 1.35 14.98
C GLY A 79 -8.11 1.07 13.83
N HIS A 80 -6.98 0.41 14.07
CA HIS A 80 -5.99 0.21 13.01
C HIS A 80 -5.97 -1.20 12.46
N ILE A 81 -7.15 -1.77 12.28
CA ILE A 81 -7.33 -3.13 11.76
C ILE A 81 -6.95 -3.16 10.26
N PHE A 82 -7.33 -2.16 9.47
CA PHE A 82 -7.13 -2.17 8.02
C PHE A 82 -5.84 -1.44 7.60
N LEU A 83 -4.74 -1.68 8.32
CA LEU A 83 -3.44 -1.12 7.94
C LEU A 83 -3.04 -1.53 6.52
N ILE A 84 -2.57 -0.56 5.74
CA ILE A 84 -2.22 -0.75 4.35
C ILE A 84 -0.74 -0.41 4.10
N GLY A 85 -0.03 -1.37 3.49
CA GLY A 85 1.34 -1.16 3.02
C GLY A 85 1.40 -0.40 1.70
N VAL A 86 2.54 0.23 1.42
CA VAL A 86 2.75 1.07 0.22
C VAL A 86 2.45 0.34 -1.09
N GLN A 87 2.79 -0.95 -1.18
CA GLN A 87 2.57 -1.76 -2.39
C GLN A 87 1.08 -2.05 -2.63
N LYS A 88 0.35 -2.39 -1.56
CA LYS A 88 -1.09 -2.62 -1.62
C LYS A 88 -1.80 -1.31 -1.94
N LEU A 89 -1.42 -0.22 -1.28
CA LEU A 89 -1.97 1.13 -1.53
C LEU A 89 -1.76 1.55 -2.98
N ARG A 90 -0.55 1.40 -3.53
CA ARG A 90 -0.27 1.65 -4.95
C ARG A 90 -1.19 0.83 -5.86
N THR A 91 -1.36 -0.45 -5.55
CA THR A 91 -2.19 -1.34 -6.38
C THR A 91 -3.65 -0.90 -6.34
N LEU A 92 -4.23 -0.66 -5.17
CA LEU A 92 -5.60 -0.17 -5.04
C LEU A 92 -5.78 1.21 -5.70
N ALA A 93 -4.79 2.09 -5.57
CA ALA A 93 -4.79 3.38 -6.26
C ALA A 93 -4.81 3.21 -7.78
N LYS A 94 -4.01 2.28 -8.34
CA LYS A 94 -4.02 2.03 -9.78
C LYS A 94 -5.34 1.41 -10.25
N LEU A 95 -5.94 0.53 -9.45
CA LEU A 95 -7.27 -0.04 -9.71
C LEU A 95 -8.40 1.00 -9.67
N SER A 96 -8.20 2.12 -8.98
CA SER A 96 -9.14 3.23 -8.89
C SER A 96 -8.75 4.41 -9.79
N GLY A 97 -7.77 4.23 -10.69
CA GLY A 97 -7.41 5.23 -11.71
C GLY A 97 -6.40 6.29 -11.32
N PHE A 98 -5.63 6.04 -10.28
CA PHE A 98 -4.54 6.91 -9.84
C PHE A 98 -3.15 6.35 -10.19
N SER A 99 -2.19 7.25 -10.36
CA SER A 99 -0.76 6.93 -10.35
C SER A 99 -0.01 7.70 -9.27
N ILE A 100 1.12 7.16 -8.81
CA ILE A 100 1.99 7.86 -7.87
C ILE A 100 2.69 9.00 -8.59
N ARG A 101 2.46 10.23 -8.13
CA ARG A 101 3.20 11.41 -8.57
C ARG A 101 4.46 11.63 -7.74
N SER A 102 4.34 11.61 -6.43
CA SER A 102 5.48 11.77 -5.51
C SER A 102 5.29 10.99 -4.21
N ILE A 103 6.41 10.71 -3.55
CA ILE A 103 6.44 10.15 -2.20
C ILE A 103 7.22 11.12 -1.32
N GLU A 104 6.50 11.76 -0.41
CA GLU A 104 7.05 12.80 0.43
C GLU A 104 7.77 12.21 1.65
N LYS A 105 8.75 12.96 2.15
CA LYS A 105 9.51 12.58 3.34
C LYS A 105 8.67 12.85 4.58
N THR A 106 8.58 11.86 5.46
CA THR A 106 7.97 12.02 6.79
C THR A 106 9.03 11.82 7.88
N LYS A 107 8.59 11.78 9.14
CA LYS A 107 9.44 11.43 10.28
C LYS A 107 10.09 10.06 10.09
N THR A 108 11.41 10.01 10.19
CA THR A 108 12.19 8.76 10.21
C THR A 108 12.14 8.13 11.60
N LYS A 109 11.99 6.81 11.68
CA LYS A 109 12.14 6.07 12.95
C LYS A 109 13.62 5.73 13.19
N THR A 110 14.17 6.13 14.32
CA THR A 110 15.55 5.82 14.72
C THR A 110 15.81 4.31 14.74
N THR A 111 14.86 3.53 15.26
CA THR A 111 14.95 2.07 15.28
C THR A 111 14.98 1.46 13.87
N ALA A 112 14.23 2.02 12.91
CA ALA A 112 14.32 1.58 11.51
C ALA A 112 15.68 1.93 10.90
N LEU A 113 16.29 3.06 11.27
CA LEU A 113 17.64 3.43 10.83
C LEU A 113 18.69 2.40 11.28
N ILE A 114 18.61 1.95 12.54
CA ILE A 114 19.51 0.93 13.10
C ILE A 114 19.34 -0.42 12.39
N LEU A 115 18.11 -0.79 12.04
CA LEU A 115 17.83 -2.03 11.32
C LEU A 115 18.25 -2.01 9.84
N LEU A 116 18.43 -0.83 9.25
CA LEU A 116 18.73 -0.66 7.83
C LEU A 116 19.95 -1.47 7.37
N PRO A 117 21.16 -1.37 7.97
CA PRO A 117 22.32 -2.14 7.51
C PRO A 117 22.13 -3.66 7.59
N ILE A 118 21.26 -4.15 8.48
CA ILE A 118 21.01 -5.58 8.68
C ILE A 118 19.98 -6.08 7.67
N LEU A 119 18.83 -5.40 7.57
CA LEU A 119 17.69 -5.88 6.79
C LEU A 119 17.73 -5.43 5.32
N TYR A 120 18.37 -4.30 5.01
CA TYR A 120 18.38 -3.77 3.65
C TYR A 120 19.06 -4.69 2.63
N PRO A 121 20.25 -5.28 2.89
CA PRO A 121 20.87 -6.21 1.95
C PRO A 121 19.96 -7.40 1.62
N LEU A 122 19.26 -7.94 2.62
CA LEU A 122 18.31 -9.03 2.44
C LEU A 122 17.08 -8.59 1.63
N ILE A 123 16.49 -7.44 1.96
CA ILE A 123 15.34 -6.90 1.23
C ILE A 123 15.71 -6.63 -0.23
N PHE A 124 16.88 -6.03 -0.47
CA PHE A 124 17.39 -5.75 -1.80
C PHE A 124 17.57 -7.04 -2.59
N LEU A 125 18.25 -8.05 -2.03
CA LEU A 125 18.47 -9.33 -2.67
C LEU A 125 17.15 -10.04 -3.00
N CYS A 126 16.26 -10.20 -2.02
CA CYS A 126 14.96 -10.85 -2.20
C CYS A 126 14.10 -10.12 -3.23
N SER A 127 14.03 -8.79 -3.16
CA SER A 127 13.26 -7.98 -4.12
C SER A 127 13.81 -8.08 -5.54
N THR A 128 15.14 -8.12 -5.67
CA THR A 128 15.84 -8.25 -6.96
C THR A 128 15.59 -9.63 -7.57
N ILE A 129 15.72 -10.70 -6.77
CA ILE A 129 15.42 -12.07 -7.21
C ILE A 129 13.97 -12.17 -7.66
N SER A 130 13.02 -11.66 -6.87
CA SER A 130 11.59 -11.67 -7.20
C SER A 130 11.29 -10.91 -8.49
N TYR A 131 11.92 -9.75 -8.70
CA TYR A 131 11.79 -8.96 -9.92
C TYR A 131 12.24 -9.75 -11.16
N TYR A 132 13.47 -10.28 -11.16
CA TYR A 132 13.99 -11.03 -12.31
C TYR A 132 13.25 -12.35 -12.56
N LYS A 133 12.86 -13.08 -11.50
CA LYS A 133 12.03 -14.28 -11.65
C LYS A 133 10.70 -13.95 -12.33
N THR A 134 10.06 -12.85 -11.94
CA THR A 134 8.79 -12.39 -12.53
C THR A 134 8.95 -12.00 -13.99
N LEU A 135 10.03 -11.28 -14.34
CA LEU A 135 10.34 -10.94 -15.72
C LEU A 135 10.57 -12.18 -16.59
N LYS A 136 11.31 -13.17 -16.08
CA LYS A 136 11.56 -14.42 -16.79
C LYS A 136 10.27 -15.21 -17.01
N LYS A 137 9.44 -15.34 -15.96
CA LYS A 137 8.15 -16.06 -16.02
C LYS A 137 7.19 -15.46 -17.04
N ASN A 138 7.14 -14.13 -17.15
CA ASN A 138 6.18 -13.42 -18.01
C ASN A 138 6.79 -12.94 -19.34
N LYS A 139 7.95 -13.46 -19.75
CA LYS A 139 8.68 -12.97 -20.93
C LYS A 139 7.82 -12.96 -22.21
N ALA A 140 7.03 -14.01 -22.42
CA ALA A 140 6.20 -14.17 -23.63
C ALA A 140 5.07 -13.13 -23.75
N THR A 141 4.54 -12.64 -22.63
CA THR A 141 3.42 -11.68 -22.59
C THR A 141 3.86 -10.29 -22.13
N MET A 142 5.17 -10.04 -22.11
CA MET A 142 5.78 -8.83 -21.59
C MET A 142 5.59 -7.65 -22.54
N THR A 143 4.86 -6.63 -22.07
CA THR A 143 4.74 -5.34 -22.75
C THR A 143 5.60 -4.29 -22.03
N ALA A 144 5.88 -3.16 -22.69
CA ALA A 144 6.59 -2.03 -22.07
C ALA A 144 5.88 -1.55 -20.79
N SER A 145 4.54 -1.45 -20.82
CA SER A 145 3.72 -1.06 -19.67
C SER A 145 3.82 -2.04 -18.51
N LYS A 146 3.78 -3.35 -18.77
CA LYS A 146 3.95 -4.39 -17.72
C LYS A 146 5.33 -4.33 -17.09
N LYS A 147 6.37 -4.18 -17.91
CA LYS A 147 7.75 -4.06 -17.43
C LYS A 147 7.92 -2.82 -16.56
N SER A 148 7.32 -1.70 -16.96
CA SER A 148 7.31 -0.46 -16.17
C SER A 148 6.62 -0.66 -14.81
N ALA A 149 5.45 -1.31 -14.79
CA ALA A 149 4.74 -1.61 -13.54
C ALA A 149 5.55 -2.52 -12.60
N TYR A 150 6.18 -3.58 -13.11
CA TYR A 150 7.06 -4.42 -12.29
C TYR A 150 8.27 -3.66 -11.75
N TYR A 151 8.85 -2.76 -12.56
CA TYR A 151 9.98 -1.95 -12.14
C TYR A 151 9.58 -0.92 -11.07
N GLU A 152 8.39 -0.34 -11.17
CA GLU A 152 7.83 0.55 -10.15
C GLU A 152 7.63 -0.17 -8.82
N ILE A 153 7.03 -1.37 -8.84
CA ILE A 153 6.88 -2.24 -7.67
C ILE A 153 8.25 -2.56 -7.07
N TYR A 154 9.23 -2.96 -7.89
CA TYR A 154 10.58 -3.22 -7.43
C TYR A 154 11.21 -2.00 -6.74
N LYS A 155 11.13 -0.82 -7.36
CA LYS A 155 11.65 0.43 -6.79
C LYS A 155 11.01 0.77 -5.44
N LEU A 156 9.70 0.58 -5.31
CA LEU A 156 9.00 0.79 -4.04
C LEU A 156 9.48 -0.18 -2.95
N SER A 157 9.74 -1.45 -3.30
CA SER A 157 10.20 -2.46 -2.33
C SER A 157 11.55 -2.12 -1.71
N ILE A 158 12.45 -1.50 -2.47
CA ILE A 158 13.81 -1.12 -2.05
C ILE A 158 13.94 0.37 -1.68
N ASN A 159 12.84 1.13 -1.71
CA ASN A 159 12.89 2.57 -1.45
C ASN A 159 13.26 2.85 0.02
N ILE A 160 14.45 3.40 0.26
CA ILE A 160 14.97 3.66 1.60
C ILE A 160 14.04 4.58 2.40
N ARG A 161 13.44 5.60 1.77
CA ARG A 161 12.50 6.51 2.47
C ARG A 161 11.28 5.73 2.96
N SER A 162 10.68 4.91 2.10
CA SER A 162 9.56 4.04 2.49
C SER A 162 9.95 3.02 3.56
N LEU A 163 11.20 2.58 3.62
CA LEU A 163 11.69 1.63 4.63
C LEU A 163 11.95 2.29 5.99
N LEU A 164 12.24 3.59 6.02
CA LEU A 164 12.63 4.33 7.23
C LEU A 164 11.50 5.18 7.84
N ASN A 165 10.57 5.65 7.01
CA ASN A 165 9.53 6.60 7.40
C ASN A 165 8.45 5.96 8.27
N SER A 166 7.93 6.72 9.25
CA SER A 166 6.84 6.28 10.12
C SER A 166 5.47 6.30 9.44
N HIS A 167 5.26 7.19 8.46
CA HIS A 167 4.01 7.32 7.71
C HIS A 167 4.28 7.25 6.22
N ILE A 168 3.31 6.74 5.49
CA ILE A 168 3.23 6.86 4.05
C ILE A 168 2.68 8.25 3.79
N PHE A 169 3.36 9.03 2.96
CA PHE A 169 2.86 10.30 2.44
C PHE A 169 3.06 10.25 0.94
N ILE A 170 1.96 10.10 0.21
CA ILE A 170 1.97 9.96 -1.25
C ILE A 170 1.02 10.98 -1.86
N GLU A 171 1.50 11.68 -2.87
CA GLU A 171 0.66 12.39 -3.81
C GLU A 171 0.35 11.45 -4.98
N PHE A 172 -0.93 11.15 -5.15
CA PHE A 172 -1.48 10.48 -6.30
C PHE A 172 -2.02 11.51 -7.29
N VAL A 173 -1.94 11.21 -8.59
CA VAL A 173 -2.61 11.97 -9.64
C VAL A 173 -3.65 11.08 -10.30
N LYS A 174 -4.84 11.63 -10.58
CA LYS A 174 -5.88 10.92 -11.32
C LYS A 174 -5.51 10.85 -12.80
N ASP A 175 -5.22 9.65 -13.30
CA ASP A 175 -4.92 9.41 -14.71
C ASP A 175 -6.21 9.22 -15.52
N HIS A 176 -7.16 8.44 -14.98
CA HIS A 176 -8.35 7.97 -15.67
C HIS A 176 -9.56 7.96 -14.74
N ASN A 177 -10.77 7.99 -15.30
CA ASN A 177 -11.99 7.74 -14.53
C ASN A 177 -12.10 6.26 -14.18
N THR A 178 -12.70 5.92 -13.04
CA THR A 178 -12.87 4.54 -12.59
C THR A 178 -13.55 3.66 -13.65
N ASP A 179 -14.52 4.20 -14.38
CA ASP A 179 -15.27 3.48 -15.42
C ASP A 179 -14.40 3.05 -16.62
N GLU A 180 -13.30 3.77 -16.87
CA GLU A 180 -12.39 3.52 -18.01
C GLU A 180 -11.24 2.56 -17.65
N ILE A 181 -11.11 2.20 -16.37
CA ILE A 181 -9.95 1.43 -15.87
C ILE A 181 -9.94 0.00 -16.40
N HIS A 182 -11.11 -0.62 -16.56
CA HIS A 182 -11.20 -2.00 -17.02
C HIS A 182 -10.60 -2.18 -18.43
N ASP A 183 -10.75 -1.19 -19.29
CA ASP A 183 -10.18 -1.20 -20.64
C ASP A 183 -8.64 -1.06 -20.61
N TYR A 184 -8.13 -0.28 -19.65
CA TYR A 184 -6.70 -0.01 -19.50
C TYR A 184 -5.93 -1.12 -18.77
N LEU A 185 -6.56 -1.79 -17.79
CA LEU A 185 -5.92 -2.83 -16.97
C LEU A 185 -5.76 -4.18 -17.67
N SER A 186 -6.25 -4.32 -18.91
CA SER A 186 -6.29 -5.56 -19.68
C SER A 186 -5.07 -6.47 -19.43
N ASN A 187 -5.30 -7.56 -18.68
CA ASN A 187 -4.27 -8.51 -18.28
C ASN A 187 -4.73 -9.96 -18.49
N GLN A 188 -4.03 -10.61 -19.43
CA GLN A 188 -3.67 -12.04 -19.59
C GLN A 188 -4.72 -13.16 -19.50
N HIS A 189 -5.76 -13.08 -18.69
CA HIS A 189 -6.80 -14.10 -18.66
C HIS A 189 -7.98 -13.63 -19.50
N LYS A 190 -7.93 -13.93 -20.81
CA LYS A 190 -9.03 -13.69 -21.75
C LYS A 190 -10.27 -14.57 -21.46
N SER A 191 -10.22 -15.43 -20.44
CA SER A 191 -11.33 -16.28 -20.03
C SER A 191 -11.25 -16.59 -18.54
N PHE A 192 -12.34 -16.34 -17.82
CA PHE A 192 -12.66 -17.09 -16.61
C PHE A 192 -12.93 -18.54 -17.03
N GLY A 193 -12.25 -19.51 -16.41
CA GLY A 193 -12.59 -20.93 -16.54
C GLY A 193 -12.03 -21.63 -17.78
N THR A 194 -10.81 -22.16 -17.64
CA THR A 194 -10.47 -23.51 -18.14
C THR A 194 -9.22 -23.92 -17.38
N THR A 195 -9.45 -24.56 -16.23
CA THR A 195 -8.46 -25.41 -15.55
C THR A 195 -8.21 -26.65 -16.38
#